data_AF-A0A349VN51-F1
#
_entry.id   AF-A0A349VN51-F1
#
_cell.length_a   1.000
_cell.length_b   1.000
_cell.length_c   1.000
_cell.angle_alpha   90.00
_cell.angle_beta   90.00
_cell.angle_gamma   90.00
#
_symmetry.space_group_name_H-M   'P 1'
#
loop_
_entity.id
_entity.type
_entity.pdbx_description
1 polymer ?
#
loop_
_entity_poly.entity_id
_entity_poly.type
_entity_poly.pdbx_seq_one_letter_code
_entity_poly.pdbx_strand_id
1 'polypeptide(L)'
;MSFLRSLTLIWPGLPWAWLRGSWAGLILATAFGICLNLCIITAWIWTSFIDLEMTFGIWAATAIIWIVSTVSAVSSFPQPLVRYRDEVTDNLFIDARDAYLAGDWLRAETKLQTILTLSPTDGEAQLLFGTLLRRVGRFEEAKKSLEKLARSDSGQPWQHAIRHELSLIKRDFQENSEEIEQNAGIDSNAGPHHRKAA
;
A
#
# COMPACT_ATOMS: atom_id res chain seq x y z
N MET A 1 6.26 -10.18 6.69
CA MET A 1 5.18 -9.78 7.64
C MET A 1 4.92 -10.79 8.77
N SER A 2 5.22 -12.09 8.63
CA SER A 2 5.00 -13.08 9.71
C SER A 2 5.96 -12.93 10.91
N PHE A 3 7.23 -12.59 10.67
CA PHE A 3 8.24 -12.38 11.71
C PHE A 3 7.86 -11.28 12.72
N LEU A 4 7.22 -10.20 12.25
CA LEU A 4 6.77 -9.08 13.08
C LEU A 4 5.57 -9.45 13.98
N ARG A 5 4.76 -10.44 13.58
CA ARG A 5 3.71 -11.03 14.43
C ARG A 5 4.30 -11.93 15.52
N SER A 6 5.44 -12.57 15.27
CA SER A 6 6.11 -13.37 16.30
C SER A 6 6.74 -12.48 17.38
N LEU A 7 7.07 -11.23 17.05
CA LEU A 7 7.66 -10.27 18.00
C LEU A 7 6.64 -9.70 19.00
N THR A 8 5.34 -9.62 18.64
CA THR A 8 4.28 -9.22 19.61
C THR A 8 4.09 -10.26 20.71
N LEU A 9 4.44 -11.53 20.45
CA LEU A 9 4.31 -12.63 21.41
C LEU A 9 5.41 -12.63 22.47
N ILE A 10 6.59 -12.06 22.16
CA ILE A 10 7.75 -12.04 23.06
C ILE A 10 7.76 -10.75 23.90
N TRP A 11 7.33 -9.62 23.34
CA TRP A 11 7.24 -8.36 24.09
C TRP A 11 6.01 -7.54 23.70
N PRO A 12 5.03 -7.39 24.60
CA PRO A 12 3.82 -6.61 24.34
C PRO A 12 4.17 -5.13 24.15
N GLY A 13 3.68 -4.53 23.06
CA GLY A 13 3.87 -3.10 22.73
C GLY A 13 5.09 -2.76 21.86
N LEU A 14 6.09 -3.65 21.76
CA LEU A 14 7.33 -3.39 21.01
C LEU A 14 7.09 -3.16 19.51
N PRO A 15 6.22 -3.95 18.83
CA PRO A 15 5.95 -3.72 17.41
C PRO A 15 5.15 -2.44 17.15
N TRP A 16 4.43 -1.94 18.16
CA TRP A 16 3.56 -0.76 18.06
C TRP A 16 4.37 0.54 18.04
N ALA A 17 5.43 0.62 18.86
CA ALA A 17 6.37 1.73 18.84
C ALA A 17 7.21 1.75 17.55
N TRP A 18 7.66 0.58 17.09
CA TRP A 18 8.62 0.47 16.00
C TRP A 18 8.00 0.63 14.59
N LEU A 19 6.75 0.18 14.36
CA LEU A 19 6.12 0.25 13.02
C LEU A 19 5.33 1.54 12.73
N ARG A 20 4.86 2.26 13.76
CA ARG A 20 3.96 3.43 13.56
C ARG A 20 4.40 4.71 14.28
N GLY A 21 5.55 4.70 14.97
CA GLY A 21 6.06 5.87 15.69
C GLY A 21 5.12 6.37 16.80
N SER A 22 4.28 5.48 17.34
CA SER A 22 3.20 5.88 18.22
C SER A 22 3.61 5.79 19.69
N TRP A 23 3.49 6.93 20.39
CA TRP A 23 3.97 7.12 21.76
C TRP A 23 3.27 6.21 22.77
N ALA A 24 2.00 5.86 22.57
CA ALA A 24 1.28 5.02 23.53
C ALA A 24 1.80 3.57 23.62
N GLY A 25 2.38 3.02 22.55
CA GLY A 25 2.97 1.67 22.56
C GLY A 25 4.38 1.66 23.12
N LEU A 26 5.09 2.79 22.99
CA LEU A 26 6.34 3.01 23.72
C LEU A 26 6.07 3.02 25.23
N ILE A 27 5.08 3.82 25.67
CA ILE A 27 4.64 3.90 27.07
C ILE A 27 4.25 2.51 27.60
N LEU A 28 3.51 1.74 26.80
CA LEU A 28 3.09 0.39 27.19
C LEU A 28 4.27 -0.57 27.32
N ALA A 29 5.24 -0.51 26.38
CA ALA A 29 6.44 -1.36 26.42
C ALA A 29 7.35 -1.02 27.60
N THR A 30 7.52 0.26 27.95
CA THR A 30 8.27 0.68 29.15
C THR A 30 7.52 0.33 30.43
N ALA A 31 6.19 0.52 30.49
CA ALA A 31 5.40 0.14 31.65
C ALA A 31 5.51 -1.37 31.95
N PHE A 32 5.45 -2.21 30.91
CA PHE A 32 5.67 -3.65 31.05
C PHE A 32 7.09 -3.96 31.56
N GLY A 33 8.12 -3.32 30.99
CA GLY A 33 9.50 -3.49 31.43
C GLY A 33 9.73 -3.10 32.89
N ILE A 34 9.18 -1.97 33.33
CA ILE A 34 9.26 -1.51 34.73
C ILE A 34 8.54 -2.48 35.66
N CYS A 35 7.35 -2.93 35.27
CA CYS A 35 6.56 -3.85 36.06
C CYS A 35 7.26 -5.21 36.24
N LEU A 36 7.80 -5.76 35.16
CA LEU A 36 8.58 -7.00 35.16
C LEU A 36 9.83 -6.87 36.04
N ASN A 37 10.52 -5.72 35.97
CA ASN A 37 11.71 -5.46 36.78
C ASN A 37 11.35 -5.33 38.27
N LEU A 38 10.28 -4.61 38.61
CA LEU A 38 9.78 -4.48 39.98
C LEU A 38 9.37 -5.85 40.57
N CYS A 39 8.80 -6.70 39.72
CA CYS A 39 8.45 -8.08 40.03
C CYS A 39 9.67 -8.95 40.34
N ILE A 40 10.74 -8.87 39.54
CA ILE A 40 11.98 -9.59 39.81
C ILE A 40 12.61 -9.11 41.12
N ILE A 41 12.65 -7.80 41.34
CA ILE A 41 13.22 -7.20 42.56
C ILE A 41 12.46 -7.64 43.82
N THR A 42 11.12 -7.65 43.77
CA THR A 42 10.30 -8.11 44.90
C THR A 42 10.40 -9.62 45.13
N ALA A 43 10.51 -10.42 44.07
CA ALA A 43 10.62 -11.88 44.19
C ALA A 43 12.01 -12.38 44.63
N TRP A 44 13.09 -11.62 44.38
CA TRP A 44 14.46 -12.09 44.65
C TRP A 44 15.24 -11.25 45.66
N ILE A 45 14.92 -9.96 45.83
CA ILE A 45 15.73 -9.03 46.61
C ILE A 45 15.03 -8.57 47.91
N TRP A 46 13.69 -8.59 47.98
CA TRP A 46 12.90 -8.25 49.18
C TRP A 46 12.15 -9.46 49.80
N THR A 47 12.71 -10.66 49.68
CA THR A 47 12.08 -11.90 50.19
C THR A 47 11.94 -11.96 51.71
N SER A 48 12.67 -11.12 52.45
CA SER A 48 12.67 -11.12 53.92
C SER A 48 11.64 -10.19 54.57
N PHE A 49 10.92 -9.37 53.78
CA PHE A 49 10.02 -8.33 54.30
C PHE A 49 8.54 -8.53 53.92
N ILE A 50 8.22 -9.49 53.05
CA ILE A 50 6.87 -9.67 52.48
C ILE A 50 6.49 -11.15 52.54
N ASP A 51 5.33 -11.45 53.15
CA ASP A 51 4.78 -12.80 53.21
C ASP A 51 4.41 -13.32 51.82
N LEU A 52 4.68 -14.61 51.58
CA LEU A 52 4.57 -15.27 50.28
C LEU A 52 3.16 -15.14 49.66
N GLU A 53 2.10 -15.18 50.48
CA GLU A 53 0.70 -15.05 50.03
C GLU A 53 0.37 -13.64 49.52
N MET A 54 0.93 -12.60 50.14
CA MET A 54 0.76 -11.21 49.68
C MET A 54 1.47 -10.97 48.37
N THR A 55 2.65 -11.57 48.17
CA THR A 55 3.37 -11.51 46.90
C THR A 55 2.52 -12.10 45.78
N PHE A 56 1.98 -13.31 45.93
CA PHE A 56 1.13 -13.91 44.89
C PHE A 56 -0.13 -13.09 44.58
N GLY A 57 -0.75 -12.47 45.60
CA GLY A 57 -1.91 -11.60 45.40
C GLY A 57 -1.59 -10.37 44.55
N ILE A 58 -0.44 -9.72 44.79
CA ILE A 58 0.03 -8.56 44.02
C ILE A 58 0.35 -8.96 42.58
N TRP A 59 0.98 -10.12 42.40
CA TRP A 59 1.28 -10.69 41.08
C TRP A 59 0.01 -11.01 40.28
N ALA A 60 -0.99 -11.63 40.91
CA ALA A 60 -2.26 -11.97 40.27
C ALA A 60 -3.04 -10.71 39.87
N ALA A 61 -3.14 -9.71 40.75
CA ALA A 61 -3.83 -8.46 40.47
C ALA A 61 -3.19 -7.70 39.30
N THR A 62 -1.85 -7.68 39.25
CA THR A 62 -1.08 -7.05 38.17
C THR A 62 -1.30 -7.77 36.84
N ALA A 63 -1.27 -9.11 36.84
CA ALA A 63 -1.54 -9.91 35.64
C ALA A 63 -2.97 -9.69 35.11
N ILE A 64 -3.97 -9.59 35.99
CA ILE A 64 -5.37 -9.35 35.61
C ILE A 64 -5.54 -7.97 34.99
N ILE A 65 -5.03 -6.91 35.64
CA ILE A 65 -5.10 -5.54 35.10
C ILE A 65 -4.38 -5.44 33.75
N TRP A 66 -3.26 -6.16 33.60
CA TRP A 66 -2.49 -6.23 32.37
C TRP A 66 -3.25 -6.95 31.24
N ILE A 67 -3.90 -8.08 31.52
CA ILE A 67 -4.74 -8.81 30.57
C ILE A 67 -5.93 -7.94 30.12
N VAL A 68 -6.65 -7.33 31.06
CA VAL A 68 -7.80 -6.47 30.76
C VAL A 68 -7.38 -5.27 29.90
N SER A 69 -6.24 -4.67 30.19
CA SER A 69 -5.71 -3.54 29.42
C SER A 69 -5.26 -3.95 28.01
N THR A 70 -4.65 -5.13 27.88
CA THR A 70 -4.24 -5.68 26.57
C THR A 70 -5.46 -6.05 25.73
N VAL A 71 -6.47 -6.68 26.32
CA VAL A 71 -7.72 -7.04 25.63
C VAL A 71 -8.46 -5.78 25.19
N SER A 72 -8.55 -4.76 26.04
CA SER A 72 -9.17 -3.46 25.72
C SER A 72 -8.42 -2.72 24.61
N ALA A 73 -7.08 -2.77 24.63
CA ALA A 73 -6.25 -2.22 23.57
C ALA A 73 -6.46 -2.97 22.25
N VAL A 74 -6.52 -4.31 22.28
CA VAL A 74 -6.79 -5.17 21.12
C VAL A 74 -8.19 -4.95 20.55
N SER A 75 -9.21 -4.78 21.38
CA SER A 75 -10.59 -4.51 20.95
C SER A 75 -10.78 -3.08 20.42
N SER A 76 -9.95 -2.14 20.87
CA SER A 76 -9.98 -0.74 20.40
C SER A 76 -9.16 -0.53 19.12
N PHE A 77 -8.56 -1.58 18.54
CA PHE A 77 -7.98 -1.46 17.20
C PHE A 77 -9.11 -1.29 16.18
N PRO A 78 -9.12 -0.21 15.38
CA PRO A 78 -9.88 -0.24 14.14
C PRO A 78 -9.35 -1.41 13.31
N GLN A 79 -10.28 -2.20 12.77
CA GLN A 79 -9.94 -3.37 11.96
C GLN A 79 -8.92 -2.97 10.87
N PRO A 80 -8.00 -3.88 10.46
CA PRO A 80 -7.18 -3.65 9.28
C PRO A 80 -8.11 -3.13 8.19
N LEU A 81 -7.74 -2.07 7.48
CA LEU A 81 -8.51 -1.53 6.36
C LEU A 81 -8.83 -2.71 5.42
N VAL A 82 -9.96 -3.37 5.66
CA VAL A 82 -10.55 -4.35 4.78
C VAL A 82 -10.77 -3.50 3.56
N ARG A 83 -10.11 -3.87 2.46
CA ARG A 83 -10.44 -3.35 1.13
C ARG A 83 -11.94 -3.62 1.00
N TYR A 84 -12.77 -2.64 1.34
CA TYR A 84 -14.20 -2.72 1.18
C TYR A 84 -14.43 -2.45 -0.30
N ARG A 85 -14.04 -3.43 -1.10
CA ARG A 85 -14.56 -3.55 -2.45
C ARG A 85 -15.89 -4.24 -2.25
N ASP A 86 -16.96 -3.46 -2.34
CA ASP A 86 -18.32 -4.00 -2.45
C ASP A 86 -18.35 -5.09 -3.53
N GLU A 87 -19.18 -6.12 -3.34
CA GLU A 87 -19.35 -7.19 -4.33
C GLU A 87 -19.68 -6.62 -5.74
N VAL A 88 -20.41 -5.51 -5.78
CA VAL A 88 -20.70 -4.75 -7.00
C VAL A 88 -19.44 -4.19 -7.66
N THR A 89 -18.53 -3.61 -6.88
CA THR A 89 -17.27 -3.03 -7.37
C THR A 89 -16.31 -4.13 -7.83
N ASP A 90 -16.33 -5.30 -7.21
CA ASP A 90 -15.50 -6.45 -7.62
C ASP A 90 -15.99 -7.06 -8.93
N ASN A 91 -17.31 -7.24 -9.08
CA ASN A 91 -17.90 -7.64 -10.36
C ASN A 91 -17.60 -6.61 -11.47
N LEU A 92 -17.73 -5.31 -11.18
CA LEU A 92 -17.36 -4.26 -12.14
C LEU A 92 -15.87 -4.32 -12.51
N PHE A 93 -14.99 -4.67 -11.58
CA PHE A 93 -13.55 -4.80 -11.85
C PHE A 93 -13.25 -6.03 -12.72
N ILE A 94 -13.93 -7.15 -12.47
CA ILE A 94 -13.84 -8.35 -13.32
C ILE A 94 -14.30 -8.01 -14.74
N ASP A 95 -15.47 -7.38 -14.90
CA ASP A 95 -15.98 -6.93 -16.20
C ASP A 95 -14.99 -6.01 -16.92
N ALA A 96 -14.40 -5.06 -16.20
CA ALA A 96 -13.42 -4.13 -16.76
C ALA A 96 -12.15 -4.84 -17.25
N ARG A 97 -11.67 -5.80 -16.46
CA ARG A 97 -10.50 -6.63 -16.81
C ARG A 97 -10.79 -7.50 -18.02
N ASP A 98 -11.96 -8.12 -18.07
CA ASP A 98 -12.33 -8.99 -19.18
C ASP A 98 -12.50 -8.18 -20.48
N ALA A 99 -13.07 -6.98 -20.40
CA ALA A 99 -13.11 -6.03 -21.51
C ALA A 99 -11.69 -5.60 -21.95
N TYR A 100 -10.79 -5.34 -21.01
CA TYR A 100 -9.38 -5.02 -21.29
C TYR A 100 -8.68 -6.17 -22.04
N LEU A 101 -8.88 -7.41 -21.59
CA LEU A 101 -8.30 -8.61 -22.21
C LEU A 101 -8.91 -8.89 -23.59
N ALA A 102 -10.19 -8.56 -23.78
CA ALA A 102 -10.86 -8.63 -25.07
C ALA A 102 -10.43 -7.53 -26.06
N GLY A 103 -9.62 -6.55 -25.62
CA GLY A 103 -9.22 -5.40 -26.43
C GLY A 103 -10.32 -4.34 -26.61
N ASP A 104 -11.42 -4.44 -25.86
CA ASP A 104 -12.50 -3.44 -25.87
C ASP A 104 -12.14 -2.29 -24.93
N TRP A 105 -11.29 -1.39 -25.43
CA TRP A 105 -10.73 -0.28 -24.67
C TRP A 105 -11.79 0.66 -24.10
N LEU A 106 -12.85 0.92 -24.88
CA LEU A 106 -13.91 1.85 -24.49
C LEU A 106 -14.74 1.31 -23.32
N ARG A 107 -15.12 0.03 -23.38
CA ARG A 107 -15.83 -0.61 -22.27
C ARG A 107 -14.95 -0.69 -21.03
N ALA A 108 -13.69 -1.09 -21.18
CA ALA A 108 -12.74 -1.14 -20.06
C ALA A 108 -12.59 0.23 -19.39
N GLU A 109 -12.44 1.30 -20.17
CA GLU A 109 -12.31 2.67 -19.66
C GLU A 109 -13.55 3.10 -18.87
N THR A 110 -14.74 2.88 -19.44
CA THR A 110 -16.02 3.26 -18.81
C THR A 110 -16.22 2.55 -17.47
N LYS A 111 -15.93 1.25 -17.41
CA LYS A 111 -16.05 0.46 -16.18
C LYS A 111 -15.03 0.89 -15.13
N LEU A 112 -13.78 1.13 -15.53
CA LEU A 112 -12.74 1.62 -14.62
C LEU A 112 -13.05 3.01 -14.08
N GLN A 113 -13.56 3.93 -14.90
CA GLN A 113 -13.98 5.25 -14.45
C GLN A 113 -15.09 5.13 -13.40
N THR A 114 -16.06 4.25 -13.63
CA THR A 114 -17.15 3.98 -12.66
C THR A 114 -16.59 3.49 -11.32
N ILE A 115 -15.65 2.54 -11.35
CA ILE A 115 -14.98 2.04 -10.15
C ILE A 115 -14.24 3.17 -9.43
N LEU A 116 -13.50 4.00 -10.17
CA LEU A 116 -12.76 5.13 -9.60
C LEU A 116 -13.65 6.25 -9.09
N THR A 117 -14.91 6.34 -9.55
CA THR A 117 -15.90 7.27 -9.00
C THR A 117 -16.42 6.78 -7.64
N LEU A 118 -16.67 5.47 -7.54
CA LEU A 118 -17.15 4.82 -6.31
C LEU A 118 -16.04 4.68 -5.27
N SER A 119 -14.83 4.35 -5.71
CA SER A 119 -13.67 4.06 -4.87
C SER A 119 -12.42 4.75 -5.44
N PRO A 120 -12.24 6.06 -5.18
CA PRO A 120 -11.09 6.83 -5.69
C PRO A 120 -9.73 6.35 -5.17
N THR A 121 -9.72 5.53 -4.12
CA THR A 121 -8.51 5.00 -3.47
C THR A 121 -8.20 3.54 -3.86
N ASP A 122 -8.94 2.96 -4.82
CA ASP A 122 -8.62 1.60 -5.29
C ASP A 122 -7.36 1.60 -6.16
N GLY A 123 -6.23 1.25 -5.55
CA GLY A 123 -4.93 1.20 -6.21
C GLY A 123 -4.85 0.20 -7.37
N GLU A 124 -5.67 -0.86 -7.37
CA GLU A 124 -5.66 -1.85 -8.44
C GLU A 124 -6.42 -1.34 -9.68
N ALA A 125 -7.59 -0.71 -9.47
CA ALA A 125 -8.31 -0.04 -10.54
C ALA A 125 -7.51 1.14 -11.12
N GLN A 126 -6.82 1.91 -10.27
CA GLN A 126 -5.92 2.98 -10.70
C GLN A 126 -4.75 2.46 -11.54
N LEU A 127 -4.16 1.32 -11.15
CA LEU A 127 -3.09 0.69 -11.92
C LEU A 127 -3.59 0.24 -13.30
N LEU A 128 -4.70 -0.50 -13.34
CA LEU A 128 -5.26 -1.01 -14.60
C LEU A 128 -5.69 0.14 -15.53
N PHE A 129 -6.23 1.23 -14.99
CA PHE A 129 -6.55 2.44 -15.74
C PHE A 129 -5.30 3.10 -16.34
N GLY A 130 -4.22 3.23 -15.57
CA GLY A 130 -2.94 3.73 -16.08
C GLY A 130 -2.38 2.85 -17.21
N THR A 131 -2.43 1.52 -17.06
CA THR A 131 -2.02 0.57 -18.10
C THR A 131 -2.91 0.66 -19.34
N LEU A 132 -4.22 0.82 -19.18
CA LEU A 132 -5.15 1.03 -20.28
C LEU A 132 -4.83 2.30 -21.07
N LEU A 133 -4.58 3.42 -20.39
CA LEU A 133 -4.21 4.68 -21.03
C LEU A 133 -2.95 4.54 -21.91
N ARG A 134 -1.96 3.77 -21.45
CA ARG A 134 -0.78 3.45 -22.26
C ARG A 134 -1.15 2.65 -23.51
N ARG A 135 -2.03 1.65 -23.40
CA ARG A 135 -2.49 0.84 -24.56
C ARG A 135 -3.24 1.66 -25.60
N VAL A 136 -3.99 2.67 -25.17
CA VAL A 136 -4.71 3.59 -26.06
C VAL A 136 -3.80 4.68 -26.64
N GLY A 137 -2.51 4.72 -26.26
CA GLY A 137 -1.53 5.70 -26.74
C GLY A 137 -1.58 7.05 -26.00
N ARG A 138 -2.37 7.16 -24.92
CA ARG A 138 -2.45 8.36 -24.07
C ARG A 138 -1.31 8.37 -23.04
N PHE A 139 -0.07 8.39 -23.53
CA PHE A 139 1.16 8.21 -22.73
C PHE A 139 1.32 9.25 -21.61
N GLU A 140 1.03 10.52 -21.88
CA GLU A 140 1.12 11.61 -20.90
C GLU A 140 0.16 11.43 -19.72
N GLU A 141 -1.08 11.01 -20.01
CA GLU A 141 -2.11 10.78 -18.99
C GLU A 141 -1.82 9.50 -18.19
N ALA A 142 -1.35 8.46 -18.87
CA ALA A 142 -0.89 7.23 -18.24
C ALA A 142 0.25 7.51 -17.25
N LYS A 143 1.23 8.30 -17.66
CA LYS A 143 2.36 8.68 -16.79
C LYS A 143 1.89 9.46 -15.56
N LYS A 144 1.08 10.51 -15.76
CA LYS A 144 0.58 11.34 -14.65
C LYS A 144 -0.26 10.55 -13.65
N SER A 145 -1.13 9.66 -14.14
CA SER A 145 -1.98 8.83 -13.27
C SER A 145 -1.16 7.80 -12.47
N LEU A 146 -0.19 7.14 -13.10
CA LEU A 146 0.70 6.18 -12.43
C LEU A 146 1.66 6.85 -11.44
N GLU A 147 2.18 8.05 -11.75
CA GLU A 147 2.98 8.83 -10.79
C GLU A 147 2.16 9.28 -9.58
N LYS A 148 0.90 9.67 -9.79
CA LYS A 148 -0.02 9.99 -8.69
C LYS A 148 -0.27 8.77 -7.81
N LEU A 149 -0.51 7.60 -8.41
CA LEU A 149 -0.66 6.33 -7.70
C LEU A 149 0.62 5.95 -6.95
N ALA A 150 1.81 6.15 -7.53
CA ALA A 150 3.08 5.84 -6.86
C ALA A 150 3.26 6.59 -5.53
N ARG A 151 2.67 7.79 -5.42
CA ARG A 151 2.75 8.65 -4.24
C ARG A 151 1.66 8.36 -3.19
N SER A 152 0.64 7.57 -3.52
CA SER A 152 -0.46 7.25 -2.60
C SER A 152 -0.20 5.97 -1.80
N ASP A 153 -0.85 5.87 -0.64
CA ASP A 153 -0.83 4.64 0.16
C ASP A 153 -1.42 3.44 -0.61
N SER A 154 -2.41 3.70 -1.48
CA SER A 154 -3.01 2.69 -2.35
C SER A 154 -2.05 2.10 -3.37
N GLY A 155 -0.99 2.83 -3.74
CA GLY A 155 0.04 2.37 -4.69
C GLY A 155 1.22 1.64 -4.05
N GLN A 156 1.36 1.65 -2.72
CA GLN A 156 2.46 0.96 -2.02
C GLN A 156 2.57 -0.53 -2.37
N PRO A 157 1.48 -1.33 -2.40
CA PRO A 157 1.56 -2.74 -2.79
C PRO A 157 1.96 -2.94 -4.25
N TRP A 158 1.74 -1.92 -5.10
CA TRP A 158 1.85 -2.01 -6.56
C TRP A 158 3.11 -1.32 -7.11
N GLN A 159 4.03 -0.85 -6.26
CA GLN A 159 5.19 -0.07 -6.70
C GLN A 159 6.04 -0.74 -7.78
N HIS A 160 6.18 -2.06 -7.72
CA HIS A 160 6.93 -2.80 -8.74
C HIS A 160 6.23 -2.73 -10.11
N ALA A 161 4.91 -2.97 -10.14
CA ALA A 161 4.11 -2.87 -11.36
C ALA A 161 4.06 -1.44 -11.90
N ILE A 162 3.92 -0.44 -11.03
CA ILE A 162 3.92 0.97 -11.41
C ILE A 162 5.24 1.35 -12.06
N ARG A 163 6.37 0.97 -11.46
CA ARG A 163 7.71 1.25 -12.01
C ARG A 163 7.90 0.58 -13.37
N HIS A 164 7.43 -0.66 -13.50
CA HIS A 164 7.46 -1.37 -14.77
C HIS A 164 6.65 -0.65 -15.85
N GLU A 165 5.39 -0.29 -15.57
CA GLU A 165 4.55 0.44 -16.54
C GLU A 165 5.14 1.81 -16.91
N LEU A 166 5.65 2.58 -15.94
CA LEU A 166 6.32 3.85 -16.22
C LEU A 166 7.56 3.67 -17.13
N SER A 167 8.30 2.57 -16.98
CA SER A 167 9.43 2.27 -17.85
C SER A 167 8.99 1.94 -19.28
N LEU A 168 7.86 1.23 -19.45
CA LEU A 168 7.28 0.94 -20.75
C LEU A 168 6.80 2.22 -21.43
N ILE A 169 6.10 3.10 -20.70
CA ILE A 169 5.67 4.41 -21.25
C ILE A 169 6.86 5.20 -21.76
N LYS A 170 7.97 5.23 -21.00
CA LYS A 170 9.17 5.97 -21.42
C LYS A 170 9.74 5.42 -22.73
N ARG A 171 9.81 4.10 -22.85
CA ARG A 171 10.30 3.45 -24.07
C ARG A 171 9.37 3.72 -25.27
N ASP A 172 8.06 3.50 -25.08
CA ASP A 172 7.04 3.69 -26.11
C ASP A 172 7.00 5.18 -26.58
N PHE A 173 7.25 6.12 -25.68
CA PHE A 173 7.36 7.55 -26.02
C PHE A 173 8.63 7.88 -26.81
N GLN A 174 9.78 7.29 -26.46
CA GLN A 174 11.05 7.49 -27.18
C GLN A 174 10.97 6.96 -28.61
N GLU A 175 10.44 5.75 -28.79
CA GLU A 175 10.25 5.13 -30.10
C GLU A 175 9.37 6.01 -31.01
N ASN A 176 8.26 6.53 -30.47
CA ASN A 176 7.36 7.40 -31.22
C ASN A 176 8.03 8.75 -31.58
N SER A 177 8.85 9.32 -30.68
CA SER A 177 9.59 10.56 -31.00
C SER A 177 10.64 10.35 -32.10
N GLU A 178 11.36 9.23 -32.10
CA GLU A 178 12.36 8.91 -33.11
C GLU A 178 11.72 8.67 -34.49
N GLU A 179 10.56 8.01 -34.54
CA GLU A 179 9.81 7.78 -35.78
C GLU A 179 9.30 9.09 -36.41
N ILE A 180 8.82 10.04 -35.58
CA ILE A 180 8.40 11.37 -36.04
C ILE A 180 9.58 12.15 -36.63
N GLU A 181 10.74 12.13 -35.98
CA GLU A 181 11.95 12.82 -36.47
C GLU A 181 12.46 12.23 -37.79
N GLN A 182 12.46 10.90 -37.93
CA GLN A 182 12.85 10.24 -39.19
C GLN A 182 11.90 10.59 -40.34
N ASN A 183 10.59 10.55 -40.10
CA ASN A 183 9.60 10.90 -41.13
C ASN A 183 9.70 12.37 -41.55
N ALA A 184 9.91 13.29 -40.59
CA ALA A 184 10.11 14.72 -40.90
C ALA A 184 11.40 14.97 -41.72
N GLY A 185 12.47 14.21 -41.48
CA GLY A 185 13.71 14.29 -42.25
C GLY A 185 13.56 13.76 -43.69
N ILE A 186 12.75 12.73 -43.90
CA ILE A 186 12.46 12.17 -45.24
C ILE A 186 11.64 13.16 -46.08
N ASP A 187 10.58 13.74 -45.50
CA ASP A 187 9.72 14.70 -46.20
C ASP A 187 10.47 15.99 -46.58
N SER A 188 11.42 16.41 -45.73
CA SER A 188 12.27 17.57 -46.00
C SER A 188 13.28 17.33 -47.14
N ASN A 189 13.67 16.08 -47.38
CA ASN A 189 14.59 15.69 -48.46
C ASN A 189 13.86 15.40 -49.79
N ALA A 190 12.53 15.25 -49.77
CA ALA A 190 11.67 15.08 -50.94
C ALA A 190 11.23 16.43 -51.57
N GLY A 191 12.06 17.48 -51.44
CA GLY A 191 11.88 18.76 -52.14
C GLY A 191 11.77 18.57 -53.67
N PRO A 192 11.03 19.44 -54.38
CA PRO A 192 10.39 19.09 -55.65
C PRO A 192 11.40 18.79 -56.76
N HIS A 193 11.55 17.49 -57.09
CA HIS A 193 12.18 17.07 -58.33
C HIS A 193 11.32 17.50 -59.53
N HIS A 194 11.76 18.61 -60.14
CA HIS A 194 11.64 18.97 -61.55
C HIS A 194 10.30 18.73 -62.28
N ARG A 195 9.58 19.82 -62.55
CA ARG A 195 8.93 20.03 -63.86
C ARG A 195 9.55 21.25 -64.53
N LYS A 196 10.64 21.05 -65.26
CA LYS A 196 10.98 21.95 -66.38
C LYS A 196 10.12 21.51 -67.55
N ALA A 197 9.05 22.26 -67.82
CA ALA A 197 8.28 22.14 -69.04
C ALA A 197 9.13 22.66 -70.21
N ALA A 198 9.21 21.86 -71.27
CA ALA A 198 9.77 22.21 -72.57
C ALA A 198 8.76 23.01 -73.39
#